data_AF-A0AAN8UC96-F1
#
_entry.id   AF-A0AAN8UC96-F1
#
_cell.length_a   1.000
_cell.length_b   1.000
_cell.length_c   1.000
_cell.angle_alpha   90.00
_cell.angle_beta   90.00
_cell.angle_gamma   90.00
#
_symmetry.space_group_name_H-M   'P 1'
#
loop_
_entity.id
_entity.type
_entity.pdbx_description
1 polymer ?
#
loop_
_entity_poly.entity_id
_entity_poly.type
_entity_poly.pdbx_seq_one_letter_code
_entity_poly.pdbx_strand_id
1 'polypeptide(L)'
;MERSRPLMKNFRFAALRSFYVQTYQRISASLIHCSIKLSHPPTHPPKSPHSSSHFFLRRPILQLRSIVAGESSDIVAETTVHPGFVVVWSFTVMSVEERPSTLVVDPLLKDLSEKKQNFRRNVVSLAAELKEVRSRLAYQEQSFVRETLTRQEAESKAKKMEEEINKLQKNLEEKNGELQFSALNTEKYAKQLDDLKSQLSVTQATADASAASAESAQLQCLVLLKELDEKNSSLKEHEVRINKLGEQLDLLQKDLQARESSQRQLKDEVVRVEHDIMQALAKSGANTDCELRKVLDEVSPKNIEKMNKLLTNKDEELAKLRDEIRIMSAHWKLKTKELESQLEKHRRADQELKKRIMKLEFCLQESRTQICKLQRMGERRDKAIKELRDQLSTKQVGTSSNNNQNFWDTSGFKVVVSMSMLMLVLFSKR
;
A
#
# COMPACT_ATOMS: atom_id res chain seq x y z
N MET A 1 -10.92 43.04 34.90
CA MET A 1 -11.98 42.04 34.64
C MET A 1 -11.51 41.19 33.47
N GLU A 2 -10.64 40.19 33.64
CA GLU A 2 -10.90 38.87 34.28
C GLU A 2 -12.23 38.26 33.81
N ARG A 3 -12.37 37.00 33.41
CA ARG A 3 -11.48 35.82 33.29
C ARG A 3 -12.34 34.73 32.60
N SER A 4 -11.69 33.62 32.22
CA SER A 4 -12.28 32.28 32.08
C SER A 4 -12.96 31.90 30.75
N ARG A 5 -12.18 31.20 29.90
CA ARG A 5 -12.50 29.83 29.45
C ARG A 5 -11.32 29.21 28.68
N PRO A 6 -10.52 28.34 29.32
CA PRO A 6 -10.04 27.15 28.63
C PRO A 6 -10.06 25.93 29.57
N LEU A 7 -11.17 25.18 29.59
CA LEU A 7 -11.23 23.92 30.37
C LEU A 7 -11.86 22.73 29.63
N MET A 8 -12.34 22.92 28.40
CA MET A 8 -12.98 21.83 27.63
C MET A 8 -12.06 21.09 26.67
N LYS A 9 -10.86 21.62 26.36
CA LYS A 9 -9.94 20.96 25.40
C LYS A 9 -9.01 19.93 26.06
N ASN A 10 -8.69 20.08 27.35
CA ASN A 10 -7.82 19.15 28.06
C ASN A 10 -8.53 17.86 28.51
N PHE A 11 -9.85 17.89 28.71
CA PHE A 11 -10.60 16.70 29.13
C PHE A 11 -10.75 15.66 28.02
N ARG A 12 -10.85 16.10 26.75
CA ARG A 12 -10.95 15.18 25.61
C ARG A 12 -9.62 14.48 25.30
N PHE A 13 -8.49 15.14 25.52
CA PHE A 13 -7.17 14.51 25.35
C PHE A 13 -6.83 13.52 26.46
N ALA A 14 -7.25 13.78 27.71
CA ALA A 14 -7.05 12.84 28.82
C ALA A 14 -7.90 11.56 28.66
N ALA A 15 -9.15 11.69 28.19
CA ALA A 15 -10.02 10.54 27.94
C ALA A 15 -9.50 9.65 26.79
N LEU A 16 -8.98 10.26 25.72
CA LEU A 16 -8.39 9.52 24.59
C LEU A 16 -7.08 8.82 24.97
N ARG A 17 -6.22 9.43 25.80
CA ARG A 17 -5.02 8.76 26.32
C ARG A 17 -5.35 7.59 27.24
N SER A 18 -6.35 7.74 28.12
CA SER A 18 -6.78 6.66 29.02
C SER A 18 -7.32 5.46 28.22
N PHE A 19 -8.12 5.71 27.18
CA PHE A 19 -8.66 4.65 26.33
C PHE A 19 -7.58 3.92 25.52
N TYR A 20 -6.54 4.64 25.07
CA TYR A 20 -5.43 4.06 24.31
C TYR A 20 -4.50 3.21 25.19
N VAL A 21 -4.24 3.63 26.43
CA VAL A 21 -3.40 2.87 27.37
C VAL A 21 -4.13 1.61 27.84
N GLN A 22 -5.44 1.70 28.08
CA GLN A 22 -6.24 0.56 28.55
C GLN A 22 -6.48 -0.52 27.47
N THR A 23 -6.50 -0.12 26.19
CA THR A 23 -6.56 -1.06 25.06
C THR A 23 -5.20 -1.72 24.78
N TYR A 24 -4.09 -0.99 24.91
CA TYR A 24 -2.74 -1.57 24.79
C TYR A 24 -2.39 -2.57 25.90
N GLN A 25 -2.85 -2.33 27.14
CA GLN A 25 -2.68 -3.29 28.24
C GLN A 25 -3.52 -4.57 28.07
N ARG A 26 -4.69 -4.50 27.44
CA ARG A 26 -5.49 -5.70 27.13
C ARG A 26 -4.92 -6.54 26.00
N ILE A 27 -4.31 -5.92 25.00
CA ILE A 27 -3.71 -6.63 23.87
C ILE A 27 -2.37 -7.29 24.27
N SER A 28 -1.57 -6.63 25.10
CA SER A 28 -0.32 -7.20 25.62
C SER A 28 -0.56 -8.37 26.58
N ALA A 29 -1.60 -8.32 27.44
CA ALA A 29 -1.96 -9.44 28.31
C ALA A 29 -2.43 -10.69 27.53
N SER A 30 -3.16 -10.52 26.42
CA SER A 30 -3.60 -11.62 25.56
C SER A 30 -2.44 -12.24 24.75
N LEU A 31 -1.43 -11.46 24.36
CA LEU A 31 -0.23 -12.00 23.68
C LEU A 31 0.67 -12.81 24.62
N ILE A 32 0.78 -12.41 25.90
CA ILE A 32 1.57 -13.13 26.89
C ILE A 32 0.89 -14.47 27.27
N HIS A 33 -0.45 -14.51 27.33
CA HIS A 33 -1.18 -15.75 27.60
C HIS A 33 -1.14 -16.76 26.44
N CYS A 34 -0.90 -16.30 25.21
CA CYS A 34 -0.76 -17.17 24.03
C CYS A 34 0.67 -17.74 23.86
N SER A 35 1.68 -17.04 24.40
CA SER A 35 3.09 -17.44 24.27
C SER A 35 3.55 -18.49 25.28
N ILE A 36 2.79 -18.72 26.36
CA ILE A 36 3.13 -19.72 27.40
C ILE A 36 2.68 -21.15 27.01
N LYS A 37 1.93 -21.33 25.91
CA LYS A 37 1.40 -22.66 25.50
C LYS A 37 2.15 -23.36 24.37
N LEU A 38 3.24 -22.81 23.84
CA LEU A 38 4.09 -23.47 22.84
C LEU A 38 5.57 -23.45 23.27
N SER A 39 5.94 -24.26 24.25
CA SER A 39 7.35 -24.51 24.54
C SER A 39 7.57 -25.83 25.27
N HIS A 40 7.12 -26.96 24.72
CA HIS A 40 7.62 -28.29 25.09
C HIS A 40 7.96 -29.09 23.83
N PRO A 41 9.24 -29.47 23.60
CA PRO A 41 9.62 -30.39 22.53
C PRO A 41 9.53 -31.84 23.03
N PRO A 42 9.14 -32.82 22.19
CA PRO A 42 9.29 -34.22 22.57
C PRO A 42 10.73 -34.68 22.32
N THR A 43 11.38 -35.09 23.40
CA THR A 43 12.63 -35.85 23.45
C THR A 43 12.48 -37.21 22.77
N HIS A 44 13.30 -37.49 21.75
CA HIS A 44 13.62 -38.86 21.32
C HIS A 44 14.70 -39.47 22.21
N PRO A 45 14.67 -40.79 22.46
CA PRO A 45 15.89 -41.54 22.76
C PRO A 45 16.26 -42.53 21.63
N PRO A 46 17.53 -43.00 21.59
CA PRO A 46 18.14 -43.63 20.41
C PRO A 46 18.29 -45.15 20.53
N LYS A 47 18.38 -45.85 19.39
CA LYS A 47 19.41 -46.87 18.99
C LYS A 47 18.87 -47.89 17.97
N SER A 48 19.79 -48.31 17.10
CA SER A 48 19.69 -49.25 15.97
C SER A 48 19.81 -50.74 16.41
N PRO A 49 20.18 -51.69 15.51
CA PRO A 49 19.34 -52.48 14.61
C PRO A 49 19.34 -53.99 14.99
N HIS A 50 18.55 -54.79 14.27
CA HIS A 50 18.51 -56.27 14.17
C HIS A 50 17.25 -56.99 14.67
N SER A 51 16.90 -58.00 13.86
CA SER A 51 15.98 -59.13 14.10
C SER A 51 14.50 -58.84 13.86
N SER A 52 13.99 -59.14 12.66
CA SER A 52 13.39 -60.44 12.30
C SER A 52 12.15 -60.78 13.11
N SER A 53 10.98 -60.71 12.47
CA SER A 53 10.14 -61.88 12.13
C SER A 53 8.62 -61.58 12.14
N HIS A 54 7.95 -62.09 11.09
CA HIS A 54 6.55 -62.54 10.98
C HIS A 54 5.43 -61.65 11.59
N PHE A 55 4.44 -61.12 10.85
CA PHE A 55 3.37 -61.85 10.18
C PHE A 55 2.65 -60.92 9.17
N PHE A 56 2.79 -61.18 7.87
CA PHE A 56 1.80 -60.78 6.87
C PHE A 56 1.16 -62.05 6.32
N LEU A 57 -0.07 -62.35 6.74
CA LEU A 57 -0.86 -63.39 6.10
C LEU A 57 -1.32 -62.89 4.73
N ARG A 58 -0.64 -63.40 3.70
CA ARG A 58 -1.08 -63.42 2.30
C ARG A 58 -2.49 -64.00 2.20
N ARG A 59 -3.31 -63.36 1.38
CA ARG A 59 -4.53 -63.94 0.79
C ARG A 59 -4.14 -65.17 -0.04
N PRO A 60 -4.72 -66.36 0.18
CA PRO A 60 -4.69 -67.41 -0.81
C PRO A 60 -5.74 -67.14 -1.89
N ILE A 61 -5.26 -67.02 -3.13
CA ILE A 61 -6.01 -67.23 -4.36
C ILE A 61 -6.23 -68.74 -4.45
N LEU A 62 -7.47 -69.21 -4.33
CA LEU A 62 -7.80 -70.60 -4.61
C LEU A 62 -8.06 -70.74 -6.12
N GLN A 63 -7.06 -71.26 -6.83
CA GLN A 63 -7.24 -71.91 -8.11
C GLN A 63 -7.83 -73.31 -7.86
N LEU A 64 -9.06 -73.54 -8.29
CA LEU A 64 -9.64 -74.89 -8.35
C LEU A 64 -9.07 -75.60 -9.58
N ARG A 65 -8.14 -76.52 -9.33
CA ARG A 65 -7.58 -77.45 -10.31
C ARG A 65 -8.50 -78.68 -10.37
N SER A 66 -9.16 -78.86 -11.51
CA SER A 66 -9.83 -80.10 -11.89
C SER A 66 -8.82 -81.26 -11.92
N ILE A 67 -9.13 -82.35 -11.23
CA ILE A 67 -8.47 -83.65 -11.39
C ILE A 67 -9.56 -84.64 -11.78
N VAL A 68 -9.49 -85.10 -13.04
CA VAL A 68 -10.24 -86.23 -13.58
C VAL A 68 -9.25 -87.36 -13.82
N ALA A 69 -9.51 -88.52 -13.20
CA ALA A 69 -9.16 -89.89 -13.60
C ALA A 69 -9.37 -90.80 -12.37
N GLY A 70 -10.10 -91.92 -12.40
CA GLY A 70 -10.82 -92.61 -13.47
C GLY A 70 -11.67 -93.73 -12.87
N GLU A 71 -12.72 -94.08 -13.62
CA GLU A 71 -13.33 -95.40 -13.86
C GLU A 71 -13.41 -96.43 -12.70
N SER A 72 -14.63 -96.78 -12.27
CA SER A 72 -15.40 -97.88 -12.89
C SER A 72 -16.82 -98.01 -12.29
N SER A 73 -17.80 -98.09 -13.19
CA SER A 73 -19.05 -98.89 -13.14
C SER A 73 -19.96 -98.85 -11.90
N ASP A 74 -21.12 -98.19 -12.00
CA ASP A 74 -22.36 -98.85 -12.47
C ASP A 74 -23.53 -97.86 -12.62
N ILE A 75 -24.34 -98.14 -13.64
CA ILE A 75 -25.47 -97.38 -14.19
C ILE A 75 -26.62 -97.30 -13.17
N VAL A 76 -27.24 -96.13 -12.97
CA VAL A 76 -28.73 -95.95 -12.90
C VAL A 76 -29.11 -94.45 -12.98
N ALA A 77 -29.90 -94.16 -14.01
CA ALA A 77 -30.92 -93.11 -14.20
C ALA A 77 -30.74 -91.71 -13.60
N GLU A 78 -30.52 -90.78 -14.53
CA GLU A 78 -30.81 -89.36 -14.47
C GLU A 78 -32.26 -89.10 -14.02
N THR A 79 -32.46 -88.31 -12.97
CA THR A 79 -33.75 -87.66 -12.71
C THR A 79 -33.52 -86.25 -12.18
N THR A 80 -33.66 -85.29 -13.07
CA THR A 80 -33.60 -83.86 -12.79
C THR A 80 -34.81 -83.46 -11.96
N VAL A 81 -34.61 -83.01 -10.72
CA VAL A 81 -35.68 -82.47 -9.85
C VAL A 81 -35.45 -80.96 -9.67
N HIS A 82 -36.42 -80.15 -10.09
CA HIS A 82 -36.38 -78.69 -9.96
C HIS A 82 -36.55 -78.22 -8.50
N PRO A 83 -35.98 -77.06 -8.10
CA PRO A 83 -36.09 -76.53 -6.74
C PRO A 83 -37.54 -76.12 -6.47
N GLY A 84 -38.19 -76.75 -5.49
CA GLY A 84 -39.59 -76.48 -5.11
C GLY A 84 -40.48 -77.70 -4.91
N PHE A 85 -40.02 -78.90 -5.26
CA PHE A 85 -40.76 -80.15 -5.05
C PHE A 85 -40.37 -80.82 -3.72
N VAL A 86 -41.37 -81.12 -2.88
CA VAL A 86 -41.23 -82.01 -1.73
C VAL A 86 -41.25 -83.44 -2.26
N VAL A 87 -40.10 -84.10 -2.29
CA VAL A 87 -40.04 -85.55 -2.55
C VAL A 87 -40.51 -86.27 -1.28
N VAL A 88 -41.75 -86.75 -1.31
CA VAL A 88 -42.32 -87.61 -0.27
C VAL A 88 -41.87 -89.05 -0.54
N TRP A 89 -40.94 -89.54 0.27
CA TRP A 89 -40.62 -90.97 0.30
C TRP A 89 -41.65 -91.67 1.20
N SER A 90 -42.59 -92.39 0.60
CA SER A 90 -43.50 -93.29 1.32
C SER A 90 -42.89 -94.69 1.36
N PHE A 91 -42.51 -95.15 2.55
CA PHE A 91 -42.18 -96.55 2.80
C PHE A 91 -43.41 -97.24 3.39
N THR A 92 -44.04 -98.12 2.61
CA THR A 92 -45.10 -99.00 3.12
C THR A 92 -44.46 -100.11 3.94
N VAL A 93 -44.47 -99.98 5.26
CA VAL A 93 -44.14 -101.10 6.16
C VAL A 93 -45.37 -102.01 6.19
N MET A 94 -45.37 -103.10 5.42
CA MET A 94 -46.31 -104.19 5.62
C MET A 94 -46.00 -104.85 6.96
N SER A 95 -46.77 -104.51 7.98
CA SER A 95 -46.80 -105.28 9.23
C SER A 95 -47.48 -106.61 8.91
N VAL A 96 -46.70 -107.69 8.86
CA VAL A 96 -47.24 -109.05 8.93
C VAL A 96 -47.91 -109.19 10.30
N GLU A 97 -49.20 -109.51 10.26
CA GLU A 97 -50.05 -109.76 11.40
C GLU A 97 -49.64 -111.08 12.07
N GLU A 98 -48.77 -111.00 13.09
CA GLU A 98 -48.43 -112.14 13.94
C GLU A 98 -49.49 -112.32 15.04
N ARG A 99 -50.24 -113.42 14.95
CA ARG A 99 -51.15 -113.92 15.99
C ARG A 99 -50.40 -114.19 17.30
N PRO A 100 -51.01 -114.00 18.48
CA PRO A 100 -50.35 -114.30 19.75
C PRO A 100 -50.41 -115.82 19.99
N SER A 101 -49.27 -116.49 19.82
CA SER A 101 -49.06 -117.87 20.25
C SER A 101 -48.01 -117.87 21.34
N THR A 102 -48.44 -118.04 22.59
CA THR A 102 -47.60 -118.39 23.73
C THR A 102 -46.95 -119.75 23.49
N LEU A 103 -45.62 -119.79 23.29
CA LEU A 103 -44.74 -120.95 23.54
C LEU A 103 -43.27 -120.55 23.29
N VAL A 104 -42.44 -120.71 24.33
CA VAL A 104 -40.96 -120.81 24.39
C VAL A 104 -40.17 -120.19 23.22
N VAL A 105 -39.54 -119.03 23.48
CA VAL A 105 -38.68 -118.31 22.52
C VAL A 105 -37.31 -118.98 22.35
N ASP A 106 -36.97 -119.35 21.12
CA ASP A 106 -35.66 -119.81 20.67
C ASP A 106 -34.60 -118.67 20.78
N PRO A 107 -33.45 -118.88 21.47
CA PRO A 107 -32.45 -117.83 21.74
C PRO A 107 -31.95 -117.06 20.50
N LEU A 108 -31.90 -117.69 19.32
CA LEU A 108 -31.41 -117.07 18.08
C LEU A 108 -32.42 -116.09 17.43
N LEU A 109 -33.72 -116.36 17.56
CA LEU A 109 -34.77 -115.45 17.06
C LEU A 109 -34.91 -114.20 17.93
N LYS A 110 -34.63 -114.33 19.24
CA LYS A 110 -34.58 -113.21 20.17
C LYS A 110 -33.50 -112.19 19.78
N ASP A 111 -32.28 -112.66 19.47
CA ASP A 111 -31.17 -111.80 19.01
C ASP A 111 -31.49 -111.07 17.69
N LEU A 112 -32.13 -111.74 16.73
CA LEU A 112 -32.57 -111.10 15.49
C LEU A 112 -33.63 -110.03 15.72
N SER A 113 -34.59 -110.28 16.60
CA SER A 113 -35.62 -109.29 16.96
C SER A 113 -35.01 -108.07 17.68
N GLU A 114 -34.00 -108.29 18.53
CA GLU A 114 -33.29 -107.25 19.26
C GLU A 114 -32.41 -106.40 18.32
N LYS A 115 -31.68 -107.02 17.40
CA LYS A 115 -30.93 -106.33 16.34
C LYS A 115 -31.85 -105.52 15.41
N LYS A 116 -33.01 -106.05 15.03
CA LYS A 116 -34.03 -105.33 14.24
C LYS A 116 -34.57 -104.11 14.98
N GLN A 117 -34.85 -104.24 16.28
CA GLN A 117 -35.31 -103.12 17.12
C GLN A 117 -34.20 -102.08 17.34
N ASN A 118 -32.95 -102.50 17.58
CA ASN A 118 -31.78 -101.62 17.66
C ASN A 118 -31.57 -100.85 16.35
N PHE A 119 -31.63 -101.53 15.20
CA PHE A 119 -31.53 -100.89 13.89
C PHE A 119 -32.65 -99.85 13.67
N ARG A 120 -33.90 -100.19 14.02
CA ARG A 120 -35.01 -99.22 13.96
C ARG A 120 -34.75 -98.00 14.83
N ARG A 121 -34.27 -98.18 16.06
CA ARG A 121 -33.89 -97.06 16.95
C ARG A 121 -32.75 -96.22 16.36
N ASN A 122 -31.73 -96.85 15.78
CA ASN A 122 -30.61 -96.15 15.15
C ASN A 122 -31.05 -95.35 13.91
N VAL A 123 -31.93 -95.91 13.06
CA VAL A 123 -32.48 -95.20 11.90
C VAL A 123 -33.31 -94.00 12.34
N VAL A 124 -34.12 -94.14 13.40
CA VAL A 124 -34.88 -93.03 13.98
C VAL A 124 -33.96 -91.96 14.58
N SER A 125 -32.89 -92.36 15.29
CA SER A 125 -31.85 -91.45 15.82
C SER A 125 -31.15 -90.68 14.70
N LEU A 126 -30.71 -91.38 13.66
CA LEU A 126 -30.06 -90.79 12.50
C LEU A 126 -30.99 -89.81 11.75
N ALA A 127 -32.28 -90.13 11.62
CA ALA A 127 -33.26 -89.22 11.03
C ALA A 127 -33.45 -87.94 11.87
N ALA A 128 -33.41 -88.06 13.21
CA ALA A 128 -33.46 -86.91 14.11
C ALA A 128 -32.19 -86.04 14.00
N GLU A 129 -31.00 -86.66 13.97
CA GLU A 129 -29.71 -85.98 13.77
C GLU A 129 -29.65 -85.27 12.41
N LEU A 130 -30.09 -85.91 11.32
CA LEU A 130 -30.17 -85.28 10.00
C LEU A 130 -31.13 -84.09 9.98
N LYS A 131 -32.27 -84.21 10.67
CA LYS A 131 -33.22 -83.09 10.83
C LYS A 131 -32.60 -81.93 11.59
N GLU A 132 -31.87 -82.21 12.67
CA GLU A 132 -31.17 -81.19 13.46
C GLU A 132 -30.07 -80.51 12.64
N VAL A 133 -29.22 -81.28 11.94
CA VAL A 133 -28.18 -80.75 11.07
C VAL A 133 -28.78 -79.87 9.96
N ARG A 134 -29.90 -80.29 9.38
CA ARG A 134 -30.62 -79.49 8.38
C ARG A 134 -31.17 -78.18 8.96
N SER A 135 -31.74 -78.22 10.16
CA SER A 135 -32.21 -77.01 10.87
C SER A 135 -31.05 -76.07 11.19
N ARG A 136 -29.90 -76.60 11.62
CA ARG A 136 -28.68 -75.81 11.88
C ARG A 136 -28.12 -75.19 10.60
N LEU A 137 -28.08 -75.94 9.50
CA LEU A 137 -27.66 -75.43 8.20
C LEU A 137 -28.58 -74.30 7.73
N ALA A 138 -29.90 -74.45 7.83
CA ALA A 138 -30.86 -73.41 7.47
C ALA A 138 -30.69 -72.13 8.33
N TYR A 139 -30.42 -72.29 9.64
CA TYR A 139 -30.10 -71.16 10.51
C TYR A 139 -28.79 -70.47 10.10
N GLN A 140 -27.76 -71.26 9.78
CA GLN A 140 -26.47 -70.73 9.34
C GLN A 140 -26.60 -69.97 8.01
N GLU A 141 -27.32 -70.51 7.04
CA GLU A 141 -27.64 -69.83 5.77
C GLU A 141 -28.37 -68.50 6.01
N GLN A 142 -29.39 -68.50 6.87
CA GLN A 142 -30.11 -67.28 7.23
C GLN A 142 -29.20 -66.24 7.91
N SER A 143 -28.30 -66.69 8.79
CA SER A 143 -27.34 -65.80 9.47
C SER A 143 -26.36 -65.16 8.47
N PHE A 144 -25.87 -65.93 7.50
CA PHE A 144 -24.97 -65.45 6.45
C PHE A 144 -25.64 -64.43 5.52
N VAL A 145 -26.91 -64.64 5.17
CA VAL A 145 -27.70 -63.68 4.39
C VAL A 145 -27.87 -62.36 5.16
N ARG A 146 -28.18 -62.43 6.46
CA ARG A 146 -28.31 -61.25 7.31
C ARG A 146 -27.00 -60.49 7.44
N GLU A 147 -25.90 -61.20 7.69
CA GLU A 147 -24.56 -60.61 7.77
C GLU A 147 -24.19 -59.91 6.46
N THR A 148 -24.41 -60.57 5.32
CA THR A 148 -24.13 -60.00 3.99
C THR A 148 -24.91 -58.71 3.75
N LEU A 149 -26.19 -58.67 4.12
CA LEU A 149 -27.01 -57.47 4.00
C LEU A 149 -26.51 -56.33 4.89
N THR A 150 -26.17 -56.61 6.15
CA THR A 150 -25.61 -55.58 7.06
C THR A 150 -24.25 -55.07 6.60
N ARG A 151 -23.41 -55.93 6.02
CA ARG A 151 -22.12 -55.55 5.43
C ARG A 151 -22.32 -54.66 4.21
N GLN A 152 -23.28 -54.99 3.34
CA GLN A 152 -23.59 -54.18 2.16
C GLN A 152 -24.12 -52.79 2.56
N GLU A 153 -24.99 -52.71 3.58
CA GLU A 153 -25.46 -51.45 4.15
C GLU A 153 -24.29 -50.62 4.70
N ALA A 154 -23.41 -51.23 5.51
CA ALA A 154 -22.22 -50.57 6.05
C ALA A 154 -21.26 -50.09 4.95
N GLU A 155 -21.06 -50.88 3.88
CA GLU A 155 -20.22 -50.50 2.75
C GLU A 155 -20.81 -49.31 1.98
N SER A 156 -22.12 -49.31 1.71
CA SER A 156 -22.79 -48.17 1.06
C SER A 156 -22.69 -46.88 1.89
N LYS A 157 -22.81 -46.99 3.22
CA LYS A 157 -22.66 -45.86 4.14
C LYS A 157 -21.22 -45.35 4.17
N ALA A 158 -20.24 -46.25 4.19
CA ALA A 158 -18.82 -45.90 4.13
C ALA A 158 -18.47 -45.16 2.83
N LYS A 159 -18.96 -45.65 1.68
CA LYS A 159 -18.79 -44.96 0.38
C LYS A 159 -19.40 -43.57 0.38
N LYS A 160 -20.62 -43.42 0.92
CA LYS A 160 -21.26 -42.10 1.05
C LYS A 160 -20.44 -41.14 1.91
N MET A 161 -19.90 -41.62 3.04
CA MET A 161 -19.04 -40.80 3.90
C MET A 161 -17.74 -40.42 3.20
N GLU A 162 -17.14 -41.33 2.43
CA GLU A 162 -15.94 -41.05 1.63
C GLU A 162 -16.18 -39.96 0.58
N GLU A 163 -17.33 -40.00 -0.11
CA GLU A 163 -17.73 -38.94 -1.05
C GLU A 163 -17.90 -37.57 -0.36
N GLU A 164 -18.53 -37.55 0.82
CA GLU A 164 -18.68 -36.32 1.62
C GLU A 164 -17.33 -35.78 2.07
N ILE A 165 -16.40 -36.63 2.53
CA ILE A 165 -15.04 -36.24 2.90
C ILE A 165 -14.30 -35.65 1.69
N ASN A 166 -14.37 -36.29 0.52
CA ASN A 166 -13.74 -35.79 -0.70
C ASN A 166 -14.29 -34.42 -1.11
N LYS A 167 -15.62 -34.23 -1.00
CA LYS A 167 -16.26 -32.94 -1.27
C LYS A 167 -15.79 -31.86 -0.29
N LEU A 168 -15.73 -32.19 1.01
CA LEU A 168 -15.26 -31.25 2.04
C LEU A 168 -13.78 -30.88 1.85
N GLN A 169 -12.94 -31.85 1.48
CA GLN A 169 -11.53 -31.62 1.20
C GLN A 169 -11.34 -30.65 0.03
N LYS A 170 -12.09 -30.85 -1.06
CA LYS A 170 -12.04 -29.94 -2.23
C LYS A 170 -12.47 -28.51 -1.85
N ASN A 171 -13.54 -28.36 -1.07
CA ASN A 171 -14.00 -27.07 -0.60
C ASN A 171 -12.97 -26.38 0.32
N LEU A 172 -12.30 -27.14 1.18
CA LEU A 172 -11.25 -26.62 2.06
C LEU A 172 -10.07 -26.09 1.25
N GLU A 173 -9.64 -26.81 0.22
CA GLU A 173 -8.52 -26.42 -0.63
C GLU A 173 -8.83 -25.15 -1.45
N GLU A 174 -10.05 -25.04 -1.99
CA GLU A 174 -10.52 -23.81 -2.66
C GLU A 174 -10.50 -22.62 -1.69
N LYS A 175 -11.05 -22.79 -0.48
CA LYS A 175 -11.04 -21.74 0.55
C LYS A 175 -9.64 -21.35 0.99
N ASN A 176 -8.72 -22.30 1.07
CA ASN A 176 -7.32 -22.03 1.37
C ASN A 176 -6.66 -21.21 0.24
N GLY A 177 -6.96 -21.52 -1.02
CA GLY A 177 -6.52 -20.73 -2.18
C GLY A 177 -7.06 -19.30 -2.15
N GLU A 178 -8.36 -19.12 -1.84
CA GLU A 178 -8.98 -17.80 -1.66
C GLU A 178 -8.30 -17.00 -0.54
N LEU A 179 -8.02 -17.64 0.60
CA LEU A 179 -7.33 -17.01 1.73
C LEU A 179 -5.90 -16.60 1.39
N GLN A 180 -5.15 -17.44 0.68
CA GLN A 180 -3.80 -17.10 0.21
C GLN A 180 -3.83 -15.91 -0.76
N PHE A 181 -4.76 -15.90 -1.70
CA PHE A 181 -4.93 -14.76 -2.61
C PHE A 181 -5.34 -13.48 -1.86
N SER A 182 -6.24 -13.58 -0.88
CA SER A 182 -6.63 -12.47 -0.02
C SER A 182 -5.44 -11.93 0.79
N ALA A 183 -4.63 -12.83 1.39
CA ALA A 183 -3.45 -12.47 2.14
C ALA A 183 -2.41 -11.71 1.28
N LEU A 184 -2.15 -12.20 0.06
CA LEU A 184 -1.26 -11.53 -0.89
C LEU A 184 -1.77 -10.13 -1.28
N ASN A 185 -3.08 -9.97 -1.46
CA ASN A 185 -3.67 -8.66 -1.75
C ASN A 185 -3.55 -7.72 -0.54
N THR A 186 -3.80 -8.20 0.68
CA THR A 186 -3.62 -7.41 1.90
C THR A 186 -2.18 -6.96 2.08
N GLU A 187 -1.20 -7.83 1.80
CA GLU A 187 0.22 -7.46 1.83
C GLU A 187 0.55 -6.38 0.80
N LYS A 188 0.00 -6.49 -0.41
CA LYS A 188 0.14 -5.46 -1.45
C LYS A 188 -0.42 -4.10 -1.00
N TYR A 189 -1.61 -4.07 -0.39
CA TYR A 189 -2.21 -2.83 0.12
C TYR A 189 -1.42 -2.25 1.30
N ALA A 190 -0.87 -3.10 2.17
CA ALA A 190 0.01 -2.66 3.26
C ALA A 190 1.26 -1.94 2.72
N LYS A 191 1.92 -2.51 1.71
CA LYS A 191 3.07 -1.86 1.04
C LYS A 191 2.70 -0.51 0.44
N GLN A 192 1.56 -0.43 -0.25
CA GLN A 192 1.06 0.84 -0.80
C GLN A 192 0.76 1.89 0.28
N LEU A 193 0.23 1.47 1.43
CA LEU A 193 0.01 2.35 2.58
C LEU A 193 1.33 2.87 3.16
N ASP A 194 2.34 2.02 3.29
CA ASP A 194 3.66 2.43 3.76
C ASP A 194 4.33 3.41 2.79
N ASP A 195 4.23 3.17 1.47
CA ASP A 195 4.71 4.09 0.45
C ASP A 195 4.02 5.45 0.56
N LEU A 196 2.68 5.49 0.68
CA LEU A 196 1.93 6.73 0.85
C LEU A 196 2.29 7.46 2.15
N LYS A 197 2.50 6.72 3.24
CA LYS A 197 2.94 7.29 4.52
C LYS A 197 4.33 7.92 4.41
N SER A 198 5.25 7.29 3.67
CA SER A 198 6.58 7.84 3.40
C SER A 198 6.48 9.14 2.58
N GLN A 199 5.64 9.17 1.54
CA GLN A 199 5.40 10.38 0.74
C GLN A 199 4.80 11.50 1.58
N LEU A 200 3.81 11.18 2.42
CA LEU A 200 3.20 12.16 3.32
C LEU A 200 4.22 12.75 4.30
N SER A 201 5.14 11.93 4.82
CA SER A 201 6.22 12.41 5.69
C SER A 201 7.15 13.39 4.97
N VAL A 202 7.49 13.12 3.70
CA VAL A 202 8.33 14.03 2.89
C VAL A 202 7.60 15.34 2.58
N THR A 203 6.32 15.25 2.21
CA THR A 203 5.48 16.44 1.95
C THR A 203 5.32 17.27 3.21
N GLN A 204 5.11 16.65 4.37
CA GLN A 204 5.02 17.35 5.65
C GLN A 204 6.32 18.10 5.97
N ALA A 205 7.47 17.44 5.87
CA ALA A 205 8.76 18.08 6.10
C ALA A 205 9.02 19.26 5.14
N THR A 206 8.58 19.14 3.88
CA THR A 206 8.69 20.22 2.89
C THR A 206 7.75 21.39 3.23
N ALA A 207 6.51 21.09 3.64
CA ALA A 207 5.55 22.10 4.07
C ALA A 207 6.04 22.85 5.31
N ASP A 208 6.61 22.14 6.28
CA ASP A 208 7.16 22.74 7.51
C ASP A 208 8.39 23.62 7.20
N ALA A 209 9.29 23.19 6.32
CA ALA A 209 10.41 24.00 5.87
C ALA A 209 9.95 25.26 5.11
N SER A 210 8.91 25.14 4.28
CA SER A 210 8.30 26.26 3.57
C SER A 210 7.63 27.25 4.53
N ALA A 211 6.90 26.75 5.54
CA ALA A 211 6.29 27.58 6.57
C ALA A 211 7.36 28.36 7.35
N ALA A 212 8.42 27.70 7.81
CA ALA A 212 9.54 28.37 8.48
C ALA A 212 10.22 29.43 7.59
N SER A 213 10.39 29.14 6.29
CA SER A 213 10.94 30.11 5.33
C SER A 213 10.01 31.32 5.14
N ALA A 214 8.69 31.10 5.08
CA ALA A 214 7.71 32.17 4.95
C ALA A 214 7.67 33.06 6.20
N GLU A 215 7.72 32.46 7.39
CA GLU A 215 7.81 33.19 8.66
C GLU A 215 9.09 34.04 8.73
N SER A 216 10.23 33.47 8.32
CA SER A 216 11.49 34.22 8.25
C SER A 216 11.42 35.39 7.27
N ALA A 217 10.83 35.19 6.08
CA ALA A 217 10.66 36.27 5.10
C ALA A 217 9.71 37.35 5.62
N GLN A 218 8.61 36.97 6.28
CA GLN A 218 7.69 37.91 6.92
C GLN A 218 8.40 38.74 7.99
N LEU A 219 9.25 38.12 8.82
CA LEU A 219 10.03 38.83 9.83
C LEU A 219 11.00 39.84 9.19
N GLN A 220 11.65 39.48 8.09
CA GLN A 220 12.50 40.41 7.33
C GLN A 220 11.71 41.59 6.76
N CYS A 221 10.52 41.34 6.19
CA CYS A 221 9.64 42.41 5.73
C CYS A 221 9.22 43.35 6.88
N LEU A 222 8.97 42.83 8.07
CA LEU A 222 8.65 43.64 9.24
C LEU A 222 9.83 44.51 9.69
N VAL A 223 11.06 44.03 9.56
CA VAL A 223 12.27 44.83 9.85
C VAL A 223 12.41 45.97 8.83
N LEU A 224 12.30 45.66 7.53
CA LEU A 224 12.38 46.67 6.48
C LEU A 224 11.28 47.72 6.58
N LEU A 225 10.08 47.34 7.01
CA LEU A 225 8.97 48.27 7.23
C LEU A 225 9.32 49.31 8.31
N LYS A 226 9.92 48.86 9.42
CA LYS A 226 10.37 49.77 10.49
C LYS A 226 11.46 50.72 10.02
N GLU A 227 12.44 50.22 9.28
CA GLU A 227 13.50 51.07 8.70
C GLU A 227 12.91 52.11 7.74
N LEU A 228 11.90 51.75 6.95
CA LEU A 228 11.21 52.66 6.05
C LEU A 228 10.46 53.76 6.82
N ASP A 229 9.77 53.40 7.91
CA ASP A 229 9.09 54.36 8.77
C ASP A 229 10.07 55.36 9.41
N GLU A 230 11.21 54.88 9.90
CA GLU A 230 12.29 55.73 10.43
C GLU A 230 12.81 56.70 9.36
N LYS A 231 13.10 56.19 8.16
CA LYS A 231 13.56 57.04 7.04
C LYS A 231 12.52 58.07 6.63
N ASN A 232 11.24 57.69 6.63
CA ASN A 232 10.14 58.60 6.33
C ASN A 232 10.01 59.71 7.38
N SER A 233 10.19 59.40 8.66
CA SER A 233 10.21 60.41 9.72
C SER A 233 11.36 61.40 9.56
N SER A 234 12.58 60.91 9.29
CA SER A 234 13.75 61.75 9.03
C SER A 234 13.55 62.63 7.80
N LEU A 235 12.97 62.11 6.71
CA LEU A 235 12.68 62.88 5.50
C LEU A 235 11.75 64.07 5.81
N LYS A 236 10.70 63.86 6.60
CA LYS A 236 9.80 64.95 7.03
C LYS A 236 10.53 66.03 7.84
N GLU A 237 11.46 65.64 8.73
CA GLU A 237 12.29 66.61 9.45
C GLU A 237 13.19 67.41 8.51
N HIS A 238 13.76 66.76 7.50
CA HIS A 238 14.54 67.42 6.46
C HIS A 238 13.68 68.40 5.64
N GLU A 239 12.46 68.02 5.26
CA GLU A 239 11.51 68.87 4.57
C GLU A 239 11.19 70.14 5.38
N VAL A 240 10.91 70.01 6.68
CA VAL A 240 10.69 71.16 7.57
C VAL A 240 11.90 72.09 7.62
N ARG A 241 13.12 71.54 7.69
CA ARG A 241 14.36 72.34 7.68
C ARG A 241 14.56 73.08 6.36
N ILE A 242 14.27 72.43 5.23
CA ILE A 242 14.37 73.04 3.90
C ILE A 242 13.35 74.17 3.77
N ASN A 243 12.11 73.97 4.21
CA ASN A 243 11.08 75.00 4.18
C ASN A 243 11.51 76.22 5.00
N LYS A 244 12.05 76.01 6.20
CA LYS A 244 12.59 77.10 7.04
C LYS A 244 13.75 77.85 6.36
N LEU A 245 14.65 77.14 5.69
CA LEU A 245 15.74 77.78 4.92
C LEU A 245 15.18 78.58 3.72
N GLY A 246 14.13 78.07 3.07
CA GLY A 246 13.40 78.78 2.02
C GLY A 246 12.81 80.09 2.52
N GLU A 247 12.14 80.08 3.67
CA GLU A 247 11.62 81.29 4.32
C GLU A 247 12.73 82.31 4.64
N GLN A 248 13.89 81.83 5.13
CA GLN A 248 15.05 82.69 5.39
C GLN A 248 15.61 83.32 4.11
N LEU A 249 15.66 82.55 3.02
CA LEU A 249 16.10 83.04 1.72
C LEU A 249 15.17 84.14 1.21
N ASP A 250 13.85 83.94 1.32
CA ASP A 250 12.85 84.93 0.92
C ASP A 250 12.97 86.25 1.69
N LEU A 251 13.22 86.17 3.01
CA LEU A 251 13.49 87.33 3.85
C LEU A 251 14.74 88.08 3.39
N LEU A 252 15.86 87.36 3.19
CA LEU A 252 17.11 87.95 2.73
C LEU A 252 16.97 88.59 1.33
N GLN A 253 16.18 87.99 0.45
CA GLN A 253 15.92 88.53 -0.88
C GLN A 253 15.12 89.83 -0.83
N LYS A 254 14.11 89.93 0.04
CA LYS A 254 13.37 91.17 0.28
C LYS A 254 14.27 92.27 0.85
N ASP A 255 15.12 91.93 1.82
CA ASP A 255 16.09 92.88 2.39
C ASP A 255 17.09 93.37 1.35
N LEU A 256 17.58 92.47 0.49
CA LEU A 256 18.50 92.83 -0.59
C LEU A 256 17.82 93.77 -1.60
N GLN A 257 16.59 93.49 -2.00
CA GLN A 257 15.81 94.36 -2.88
C GLN A 257 15.56 95.75 -2.26
N ALA A 258 15.29 95.82 -0.96
CA ALA A 258 15.14 97.09 -0.23
C ALA A 258 16.46 97.87 -0.15
N ARG A 259 17.59 97.16 0.03
CA ARG A 259 18.92 97.79 -0.03
C ARG A 259 19.22 98.33 -1.43
N GLU A 260 18.94 97.57 -2.47
CA GLU A 260 19.12 98.01 -3.87
C GLU A 260 18.30 99.27 -4.20
N SER A 261 17.05 99.35 -3.74
CA SER A 261 16.22 100.55 -3.95
C SER A 261 16.76 101.75 -3.18
N SER A 262 17.16 101.57 -1.91
CA SER A 262 17.78 102.63 -1.11
C SER A 262 19.11 103.12 -1.71
N GLN A 263 19.94 102.20 -2.24
CA GLN A 263 21.21 102.52 -2.87
C GLN A 263 21.00 103.26 -4.19
N ARG A 264 19.99 102.88 -4.98
CA ARG A 264 19.63 103.60 -6.21
C ARG A 264 19.18 105.02 -5.91
N GLN A 265 18.31 105.19 -4.91
CA GLN A 265 17.88 106.51 -4.44
C GLN A 265 19.07 107.35 -3.97
N LEU A 266 19.96 106.78 -3.14
CA LEU A 266 21.17 107.48 -2.69
C LEU A 266 22.05 107.91 -3.86
N LYS A 267 22.23 107.04 -4.87
CA LYS A 267 23.00 107.36 -6.07
C LYS A 267 22.37 108.54 -6.83
N ASP A 268 21.06 108.56 -6.99
CA ASP A 268 20.34 109.65 -7.65
C ASP A 268 20.49 110.97 -6.84
N GLU A 269 20.43 110.91 -5.52
CA GLU A 269 20.67 112.08 -4.64
C GLU A 269 22.11 112.59 -4.72
N VAL A 270 23.09 111.69 -4.72
CA VAL A 270 24.50 112.05 -4.87
C VAL A 270 24.73 112.73 -6.21
N VAL A 271 24.23 112.17 -7.32
CA VAL A 271 24.36 112.80 -8.65
C VAL A 271 23.70 114.18 -8.67
N ARG A 272 22.54 114.36 -8.03
CA ARG A 272 21.90 115.68 -7.91
C ARG A 272 22.77 116.67 -7.14
N VAL A 273 23.26 116.28 -5.96
CA VAL A 273 24.12 117.13 -5.13
C VAL A 273 25.44 117.44 -5.84
N GLU A 274 26.06 116.47 -6.50
CA GLU A 274 27.24 116.67 -7.33
C GLU A 274 26.97 117.70 -8.44
N HIS A 275 25.81 117.62 -9.10
CA HIS A 275 25.42 118.61 -10.10
C HIS A 275 25.21 120.00 -9.49
N ASP A 276 24.54 120.10 -8.34
CA ASP A 276 24.32 121.35 -7.60
C ASP A 276 25.66 121.98 -7.17
N ILE A 277 26.61 121.19 -6.66
CA ILE A 277 27.98 121.61 -6.31
C ILE A 277 28.72 122.08 -7.56
N MET A 278 28.70 121.29 -8.65
CA MET A 278 29.37 121.65 -9.90
C MET A 278 28.81 122.96 -10.47
N GLN A 279 27.49 123.16 -10.40
CA GLN A 279 26.84 124.40 -10.80
C GLN A 279 27.20 125.57 -9.86
N ALA A 280 27.27 125.34 -8.56
CA ALA A 280 27.70 126.34 -7.58
C ALA A 280 29.18 126.72 -7.77
N LEU A 281 30.07 125.76 -8.05
CA LEU A 281 31.47 125.99 -8.38
C LEU A 281 31.63 126.78 -9.68
N ALA A 282 30.86 126.44 -10.72
CA ALA A 282 30.83 127.19 -11.98
C ALA A 282 30.34 128.64 -11.78
N LYS A 283 29.43 128.88 -10.83
CA LYS A 283 28.96 130.22 -10.41
C LYS A 283 29.94 130.94 -9.47
N SER A 284 30.75 130.20 -8.70
CA SER A 284 31.64 130.72 -7.64
C SER A 284 33.03 131.13 -8.14
N GLY A 285 33.43 130.78 -9.36
CA GLY A 285 34.62 131.33 -10.03
C GLY A 285 35.88 131.42 -9.14
N ALA A 286 36.28 130.34 -8.46
CA ALA A 286 37.51 130.33 -7.68
C ALA A 286 38.22 128.97 -7.73
N ASN A 287 39.35 128.99 -8.42
CA ASN A 287 40.40 127.98 -8.54
C ASN A 287 40.75 127.28 -7.20
N THR A 288 40.43 125.99 -7.04
CA THR A 288 41.17 125.03 -6.19
C THR A 288 40.91 123.58 -6.61
N ASP A 289 41.66 123.14 -7.62
CA ASP A 289 41.78 121.74 -8.03
C ASP A 289 42.89 121.09 -7.18
N CYS A 290 42.54 120.34 -6.10
CA CYS A 290 43.55 119.60 -5.30
C CYS A 290 42.97 118.46 -4.43
N GLU A 291 41.83 118.65 -3.76
CA GLU A 291 41.39 117.69 -2.74
C GLU A 291 40.41 116.62 -3.25
N LEU A 292 39.58 116.92 -4.27
CA LEU A 292 38.68 115.93 -4.90
C LEU A 292 39.43 114.85 -5.70
N ARG A 293 40.65 115.15 -6.17
CA ARG A 293 41.50 114.18 -6.88
C ARG A 293 42.15 113.16 -5.92
N LYS A 294 42.34 113.51 -4.64
CA LYS A 294 42.87 112.60 -3.60
C LYS A 294 41.83 111.62 -3.06
N VAL A 295 40.57 112.02 -2.96
CA VAL A 295 39.48 111.12 -2.52
C VAL A 295 39.21 110.01 -3.56
N LEU A 296 39.49 110.27 -4.84
CA LEU A 296 39.42 109.26 -5.90
C LEU A 296 40.55 108.20 -5.80
N ASP A 297 41.72 108.59 -5.29
CA ASP A 297 42.85 107.68 -5.02
C ASP A 297 42.66 106.88 -3.70
N GLU A 298 41.78 107.34 -2.79
CA GLU A 298 41.42 106.65 -1.55
C GLU A 298 40.48 105.45 -1.74
N VAL A 299 39.96 105.21 -2.95
CA VAL A 299 39.38 103.91 -3.38
C VAL A 299 40.46 102.80 -3.44
N SER A 300 41.72 103.17 -3.21
CA SER A 300 42.90 102.45 -2.69
C SER A 300 43.04 100.94 -2.97
N PRO A 301 44.14 100.52 -3.64
CA PRO A 301 44.42 99.13 -4.05
C PRO A 301 44.51 98.11 -2.91
N LYS A 302 44.64 98.55 -1.64
CA LYS A 302 44.62 97.66 -0.46
C LYS A 302 43.27 96.97 -0.23
N ASN A 303 42.15 97.54 -0.66
CA ASN A 303 40.84 96.88 -0.59
C ASN A 303 40.67 95.85 -1.72
N ILE A 304 41.20 96.15 -2.91
CA ILE A 304 41.23 95.26 -4.07
C ILE A 304 42.09 94.03 -3.79
N GLU A 305 43.24 94.21 -3.12
CA GLU A 305 44.14 93.12 -2.76
C GLU A 305 43.52 92.17 -1.70
N LYS A 306 42.72 92.70 -0.76
CA LYS A 306 41.93 91.89 0.18
C LYS A 306 40.82 91.12 -0.52
N MET A 307 40.11 91.72 -1.48
CA MET A 307 39.12 91.01 -2.30
C MET A 307 39.77 89.90 -3.15
N ASN A 308 40.95 90.15 -3.73
CA ASN A 308 41.67 89.13 -4.51
C ASN A 308 42.12 87.93 -3.66
N LYS A 309 42.55 88.16 -2.40
CA LYS A 309 42.82 87.07 -1.46
C LYS A 309 41.56 86.27 -1.10
N LEU A 310 40.42 86.94 -0.96
CA LEU A 310 39.15 86.25 -0.71
C LEU A 310 38.71 85.41 -1.92
N LEU A 311 38.86 85.95 -3.13
CA LEU A 311 38.54 85.27 -4.39
C LEU A 311 39.41 84.03 -4.61
N THR A 312 40.72 84.13 -4.40
CA THR A 312 41.63 82.98 -4.51
C THR A 312 41.30 81.87 -3.52
N ASN A 313 40.98 82.20 -2.27
CA ASN A 313 40.51 81.21 -1.30
C ASN A 313 39.19 80.52 -1.75
N LYS A 314 38.27 81.29 -2.35
CA LYS A 314 37.00 80.76 -2.88
C LYS A 314 37.21 79.85 -4.10
N ASP A 315 38.15 80.19 -4.97
CA ASP A 315 38.52 79.35 -6.11
C ASP A 315 39.13 78.01 -5.66
N GLU A 316 39.88 78.01 -4.56
CA GLU A 316 40.45 76.81 -3.96
C GLU A 316 39.40 75.91 -3.28
N GLU A 317 38.42 76.52 -2.59
CA GLU A 317 37.23 75.80 -2.09
C GLU A 317 36.41 75.21 -3.24
N LEU A 318 36.20 75.96 -4.32
CA LEU A 318 35.51 75.48 -5.53
C LEU A 318 36.27 74.32 -6.21
N ALA A 319 37.60 74.34 -6.20
CA ALA A 319 38.41 73.25 -6.73
C ALA A 319 38.21 71.96 -5.91
N LYS A 320 38.25 72.06 -4.57
CA LYS A 320 38.00 70.91 -3.67
C LYS A 320 36.60 70.32 -3.87
N LEU A 321 35.58 71.17 -3.96
CA LEU A 321 34.20 70.71 -4.21
C LEU A 321 34.05 70.01 -5.57
N ARG A 322 34.74 70.50 -6.61
CA ARG A 322 34.75 69.81 -7.91
C ARG A 322 35.40 68.42 -7.83
N ASP A 323 36.49 68.28 -7.08
CA ASP A 323 37.15 67.00 -6.90
C ASP A 323 36.30 66.03 -6.08
N GLU A 324 35.63 66.49 -5.02
CA GLU A 324 34.66 65.68 -4.26
C GLU A 324 33.49 65.22 -5.15
N ILE A 325 32.92 66.12 -5.96
CA ILE A 325 31.88 65.75 -6.94
C ILE A 325 32.40 64.70 -7.92
N ARG A 326 33.64 64.84 -8.40
CA ARG A 326 34.25 63.88 -9.33
C ARG A 326 34.44 62.50 -8.67
N ILE A 327 34.91 62.45 -7.43
CA ILE A 327 35.08 61.21 -6.65
C ILE A 327 33.71 60.56 -6.41
N MET A 328 32.73 61.34 -5.95
CA MET A 328 31.37 60.86 -5.70
C MET A 328 30.73 60.32 -6.98
N SER A 329 30.90 61.01 -8.11
CA SER A 329 30.42 60.58 -9.42
C SER A 329 31.06 59.26 -9.86
N ALA A 330 32.37 59.09 -9.66
CA ALA A 330 33.05 57.83 -9.94
C ALA A 330 32.54 56.68 -9.06
N HIS A 331 32.33 56.93 -7.77
CA HIS A 331 31.75 55.96 -6.83
C HIS A 331 30.33 55.54 -7.27
N TRP A 332 29.46 56.50 -7.59
CA TRP A 332 28.12 56.21 -8.09
C TRP A 332 28.15 55.40 -9.38
N LYS A 333 29.03 55.74 -10.32
CA LYS A 333 29.20 54.99 -11.58
C LYS A 333 29.63 53.54 -11.35
N LEU A 334 30.54 53.29 -10.39
CA LEU A 334 30.95 51.94 -10.01
C LEU A 334 29.80 51.18 -9.33
N LYS A 335 29.07 51.85 -8.42
CA LYS A 335 27.92 51.25 -7.74
C LYS A 335 26.82 50.85 -8.73
N THR A 336 26.55 51.67 -9.74
CA THR A 336 25.62 51.35 -10.82
C THR A 336 26.06 50.09 -11.58
N LYS A 337 27.33 50.00 -11.99
CA LYS A 337 27.87 48.81 -12.69
C LYS A 337 27.79 47.54 -11.85
N GLU A 338 28.05 47.64 -10.54
CA GLU A 338 27.94 46.49 -9.64
C GLU A 338 26.50 45.96 -9.59
N LEU A 339 25.51 46.85 -9.43
CA LEU A 339 24.09 46.51 -9.42
C LEU A 339 23.63 45.92 -10.76
N GLU A 340 24.07 46.50 -11.88
CA GLU A 340 23.82 45.94 -13.22
C GLU A 340 24.38 44.51 -13.35
N SER A 341 25.58 44.26 -12.82
CA SER A 341 26.18 42.92 -12.84
C SER A 341 25.39 41.91 -12.01
N GLN A 342 24.85 42.32 -10.86
CA GLN A 342 24.02 41.49 -10.00
C GLN A 342 22.69 41.15 -10.67
N LEU A 343 22.05 42.15 -11.31
CA LEU A 343 20.82 41.96 -12.05
C LEU A 343 21.02 40.99 -13.22
N GLU A 344 22.14 41.10 -13.94
CA GLU A 344 22.47 40.19 -15.03
C GLU A 344 22.76 38.75 -14.52
N LYS A 345 23.39 38.59 -13.35
CA LYS A 345 23.56 37.26 -12.71
C LYS A 345 22.20 36.64 -12.37
N HIS A 346 21.29 37.41 -11.77
CA HIS A 346 19.92 36.96 -11.47
C HIS A 346 19.19 36.54 -12.75
N ARG A 347 19.27 37.35 -13.82
CA ARG A 347 18.66 37.05 -15.12
C ARG A 347 19.13 35.71 -15.70
N ARG A 348 20.43 35.38 -15.57
CA ARG A 348 20.97 34.09 -16.03
C ARG A 348 20.48 32.92 -15.18
N ALA A 349 20.45 33.08 -13.85
CA ALA A 349 19.92 32.06 -12.95
C ALA A 349 18.45 31.75 -13.25
N ASP A 350 17.64 32.78 -13.51
CA ASP A 350 16.23 32.62 -13.89
C ASP A 350 16.07 31.89 -15.23
N GLN A 351 16.94 32.15 -16.20
CA GLN A 351 16.93 31.41 -17.47
C GLN A 351 17.29 29.94 -17.30
N GLU A 352 18.25 29.61 -16.43
CA GLU A 352 18.56 28.22 -16.09
C GLU A 352 17.40 27.53 -15.37
N LEU A 353 16.78 28.22 -14.40
CA LEU A 353 15.60 27.73 -13.70
C LEU A 353 14.48 27.45 -14.70
N LYS A 354 14.19 28.39 -15.61
CA LYS A 354 13.19 28.23 -16.66
C LYS A 354 13.47 27.02 -17.56
N LYS A 355 14.73 26.78 -17.94
CA LYS A 355 15.13 25.58 -18.69
C LYS A 355 14.86 24.30 -17.90
N ARG A 356 15.14 24.28 -16.58
CA ARG A 356 14.87 23.12 -15.71
C ARG A 356 13.37 22.88 -15.55
N ILE A 357 12.58 23.94 -15.37
CA ILE A 357 11.11 23.87 -15.30
C ILE A 357 10.55 23.26 -16.58
N MET A 358 10.96 23.74 -17.76
CA MET A 358 10.51 23.17 -19.04
C MET A 358 10.85 21.68 -19.19
N LYS A 359 12.04 21.26 -18.73
CA LYS A 359 12.41 19.83 -18.72
C LYS A 359 11.51 19.01 -17.80
N LEU A 360 11.20 19.52 -16.61
CA LEU A 360 10.32 18.84 -15.65
C LEU A 360 8.88 18.77 -16.16
N GLU A 361 8.36 19.83 -16.76
CA GLU A 361 7.03 19.85 -17.40
C GLU A 361 6.94 18.80 -18.51
N PHE A 362 7.98 18.67 -19.33
CA PHE A 362 8.05 17.63 -20.35
C PHE A 362 8.01 16.22 -19.75
N CYS A 363 8.85 15.95 -18.74
CA CYS A 363 8.88 14.63 -18.06
C CYS A 363 7.54 14.30 -17.39
N LEU A 364 6.89 15.30 -16.80
CA LEU A 364 5.59 15.16 -16.16
C LEU A 364 4.50 14.85 -17.20
N GLN A 365 4.51 15.54 -18.34
CA GLN A 365 3.57 15.29 -19.42
C GLN A 365 3.76 13.91 -20.07
N GLU A 366 5.00 13.47 -20.22
CA GLU A 366 5.32 12.11 -20.65
C GLU A 366 4.78 11.07 -19.65
N SER A 367 5.01 11.28 -18.36
CA SER A 367 4.50 10.39 -17.30
C SER A 367 2.98 10.29 -17.31
N ARG A 368 2.27 11.42 -17.47
CA ARG A 368 0.80 11.45 -17.64
C ARG A 368 0.36 10.63 -18.85
N THR A 369 1.06 10.76 -19.97
CA THR A 369 0.76 10.02 -21.19
C THR A 369 0.97 8.51 -21.00
N GLN A 370 2.02 8.11 -20.28
CA GLN A 370 2.27 6.71 -19.93
C GLN A 370 1.18 6.16 -18.99
N ILE A 371 0.76 6.92 -17.97
CA ILE A 371 -0.35 6.56 -17.09
C ILE A 371 -1.63 6.33 -17.88
N CYS A 372 -1.98 7.22 -18.81
CA CYS A 372 -3.15 7.05 -19.68
C CYS A 372 -3.06 5.78 -20.55
N LYS A 373 -1.86 5.42 -21.04
CA LYS A 373 -1.66 4.16 -21.79
C LYS A 373 -1.87 2.95 -20.89
N LEU A 374 -1.28 2.96 -19.69
CA LEU A 374 -1.42 1.89 -18.71
C LEU A 374 -2.88 1.71 -18.28
N GLN A 375 -3.60 2.80 -18.06
CA GLN A 375 -5.03 2.76 -17.74
C GLN A 375 -5.83 2.08 -18.85
N ARG A 376 -5.62 2.45 -20.11
CA ARG A 376 -6.29 1.78 -21.25
C ARG A 376 -5.93 0.30 -21.36
N MET A 377 -4.68 -0.07 -21.06
CA MET A 377 -4.30 -1.49 -21.01
C MET A 377 -4.93 -2.22 -19.81
N GLY A 378 -5.09 -1.54 -18.68
CA GLY A 378 -5.87 -2.02 -17.53
C GLY A 378 -7.31 -2.30 -17.92
N GLU A 379 -8.02 -1.31 -18.47
CA GLU A 379 -9.41 -1.44 -18.89
C GLU A 379 -9.63 -2.57 -19.92
N ARG A 380 -8.70 -2.76 -20.86
CA ARG A 380 -8.77 -3.90 -21.80
C ARG A 380 -8.61 -5.24 -21.10
N ARG A 381 -7.69 -5.35 -20.15
CA ARG A 381 -7.51 -6.57 -19.35
C ARG A 381 -8.75 -6.83 -18.49
N ASP A 382 -9.30 -5.81 -17.85
CA ASP A 382 -10.50 -5.94 -17.02
C ASP A 382 -11.72 -6.36 -17.84
N LYS A 383 -11.88 -5.83 -19.06
CA LYS A 383 -12.90 -6.29 -20.02
C LYS A 383 -12.72 -7.76 -20.40
N ALA A 384 -11.50 -8.18 -20.72
CA ALA A 384 -11.21 -9.59 -21.05
C ALA A 384 -11.48 -10.53 -19.87
N ILE A 385 -11.10 -10.13 -18.64
CA ILE A 385 -11.38 -10.89 -17.42
C ILE A 385 -12.89 -10.99 -17.19
N LYS A 386 -13.63 -9.90 -17.38
CA LYS A 386 -15.09 -9.90 -17.26
C LYS A 386 -15.73 -10.84 -18.28
N GLU A 387 -15.30 -10.79 -19.55
CA GLU A 387 -15.81 -11.69 -20.59
C GLU A 387 -15.51 -13.17 -20.30
N LEU A 388 -14.31 -13.50 -19.82
CA LEU A 388 -13.99 -14.86 -19.37
C LEU A 388 -14.87 -15.33 -18.20
N ARG A 389 -15.19 -14.43 -17.26
CA ARG A 389 -16.11 -14.70 -16.14
C ARG A 389 -17.55 -14.92 -16.63
N ASP A 390 -18.00 -14.11 -17.58
CA ASP A 390 -19.33 -14.23 -18.17
C ASP A 390 -19.45 -15.53 -18.99
N GLN A 391 -18.40 -15.94 -19.73
CA GLN A 391 -18.32 -17.23 -20.43
C GLN A 391 -18.36 -18.44 -19.48
N LEU A 392 -17.67 -18.36 -18.34
CA LEU A 392 -17.75 -19.38 -17.29
C LEU A 392 -19.18 -19.48 -16.71
N SER A 393 -19.82 -18.34 -16.49
CA SER A 393 -21.18 -18.27 -15.96
C SER A 393 -22.23 -18.79 -16.97
N THR A 394 -22.07 -18.49 -18.26
CA THR A 394 -22.94 -19.04 -19.33
C THR A 394 -22.72 -20.51 -19.59
N LYS A 395 -21.49 -21.04 -19.46
CA LYS A 395 -21.25 -22.50 -19.45
C LYS A 395 -21.88 -23.18 -18.23
N GLN A 396 -22.01 -22.47 -17.10
CA GLN A 396 -22.65 -23.01 -15.90
C GLN A 396 -24.19 -23.01 -15.99
N VAL A 397 -24.79 -22.12 -16.79
CA VAL A 397 -26.25 -22.01 -16.98
C VAL A 397 -26.75 -22.72 -18.26
N GLY A 398 -25.88 -22.96 -19.24
CA GLY A 398 -26.22 -23.53 -20.56
C GLY A 398 -25.92 -25.01 -20.77
N THR A 399 -25.69 -25.81 -19.73
CA THR A 399 -25.43 -27.26 -19.90
C THR A 399 -26.22 -28.09 -18.90
N SER A 400 -27.55 -28.07 -19.08
CA SER A 400 -28.35 -29.28 -18.97
C SER A 400 -28.54 -29.85 -20.39
N SER A 401 -27.44 -30.30 -21.00
CA SER A 401 -27.51 -31.17 -22.17
C SER A 401 -26.52 -32.30 -21.98
N ASN A 402 -27.13 -33.47 -21.87
CA ASN A 402 -26.55 -34.77 -21.66
C ASN A 402 -25.62 -35.08 -22.84
N ASN A 403 -24.31 -34.98 -22.64
CA ASN A 403 -23.36 -35.72 -23.46
C ASN A 403 -22.10 -36.00 -22.64
N ASN A 404 -22.00 -37.24 -22.18
CA ASN A 404 -20.75 -37.83 -21.69
C ASN A 404 -19.73 -37.87 -22.83
N GLN A 405 -19.07 -36.75 -23.11
CA GLN A 405 -17.78 -36.80 -23.78
C GLN A 405 -16.75 -37.17 -22.73
N ASN A 406 -16.33 -38.42 -22.79
CA ASN A 406 -15.28 -38.97 -21.96
C ASN A 406 -14.06 -38.05 -22.01
N PHE A 407 -13.64 -37.57 -20.83
CA PHE A 407 -12.46 -36.73 -20.61
C PHE A 407 -11.21 -37.25 -21.38
N TRP A 408 -11.13 -38.57 -21.54
CA TRP A 408 -10.11 -39.31 -22.28
C TRP A 408 -10.00 -39.00 -23.78
N ASP A 409 -11.03 -38.41 -24.40
CA ASP A 409 -11.04 -38.11 -25.84
C ASP A 409 -10.70 -36.65 -26.18
N THR A 410 -10.43 -35.82 -25.18
CA THR A 410 -10.02 -34.43 -25.43
C THR A 410 -8.61 -34.43 -26.02
N SER A 411 -8.44 -33.79 -27.18
CA SER A 411 -7.19 -33.76 -27.96
C SER A 411 -5.97 -33.31 -27.14
N GLY A 412 -6.17 -32.49 -26.10
CA GLY A 412 -5.10 -32.11 -25.15
C GLY A 412 -4.59 -33.27 -24.28
N PHE A 413 -5.45 -34.20 -23.84
CA PHE A 413 -5.05 -35.35 -23.04
C PHE A 413 -4.22 -36.36 -23.86
N LYS A 414 -4.63 -36.60 -25.12
CA LYS A 414 -3.86 -37.43 -26.07
C LYS A 414 -2.46 -36.87 -26.33
N VAL A 415 -2.30 -35.55 -26.38
CA VAL A 415 -0.99 -34.88 -26.51
C VAL A 415 -0.14 -35.07 -25.24
N VAL A 416 -0.71 -34.91 -24.05
CA VAL A 416 0.03 -35.07 -22.79
C VAL A 416 0.48 -36.52 -22.57
N VAL A 417 -0.37 -37.50 -22.88
CA VAL A 417 -0.01 -38.93 -22.80
C VAL A 417 1.06 -39.28 -23.84
N SER A 418 0.94 -38.80 -25.07
CA SER A 418 1.95 -38.98 -26.13
C SER A 418 3.30 -38.40 -25.72
N MET A 419 3.33 -37.18 -25.18
CA MET A 419 4.57 -36.53 -24.75
C MET A 419 5.19 -37.20 -23.52
N SER A 420 4.36 -37.67 -22.59
CA SER A 420 4.81 -38.41 -21.39
C SER A 420 5.41 -39.77 -21.75
N MET A 421 4.85 -40.46 -22.75
CA MET A 421 5.40 -41.72 -23.25
C MET A 421 6.73 -41.52 -23.98
N LEU A 422 6.86 -40.44 -24.75
CA LEU A 422 8.12 -40.05 -25.42
C LEU A 422 9.24 -39.77 -24.43
N MET A 423 8.93 -39.08 -23.31
CA MET A 423 9.88 -38.86 -22.23
C MET A 423 10.28 -40.17 -21.55
N LEU A 424 9.35 -41.08 -21.27
CA LEU A 424 9.69 -42.40 -20.70
C LEU A 424 10.56 -43.26 -21.62
N VAL A 425 10.34 -43.21 -22.93
CA VAL A 425 11.18 -43.89 -23.93
C VAL A 425 12.59 -43.28 -23.99
N LEU A 426 12.71 -41.96 -23.87
CA LEU A 426 14.01 -41.28 -23.80
C LEU A 426 14.77 -41.59 -22.51
N PHE A 427 14.08 -41.73 -21.38
CA PHE A 427 14.70 -42.10 -20.10
C PHE A 427 15.06 -43.58 -20.00
N SER A 428 14.38 -44.47 -20.74
CA SER A 428 14.68 -45.91 -20.76
C SER A 428 15.84 -46.29 -21.70
N LYS A 429 16.37 -45.33 -22.46
CA LYS A 429 17.49 -45.49 -23.40
C LYS A 429 18.81 -44.92 -22.87
N ARG A 430 18.83 -44.43 -21.63
CA ARG A 430 20.04 -44.26 -20.80
C ARG A 430 20.13 -45.43 -19.85
#